data_AF-A0A4S3KAH3-F1
#
_entry.id   AF-A0A4S3KAH3-F1
#
_cell.length_a   1.000
_cell.length_b   1.000
_cell.length_c   1.000
_cell.angle_alpha   90.00
_cell.angle_beta   90.00
_cell.angle_gamma   90.00
#
_symmetry.space_group_name_H-M   'P 1'
#
loop_
_entity.id
_entity.type
_entity.pdbx_description
1 polymer ?
#
loop_
_entity_poly.entity_id
_entity_poly.type
_entity_poly.pdbx_seq_one_letter_code
_entity_poly.pdbx_strand_id
1 'polypeptide(L)' 'MLGLNSFSHWIVLLVLVLLVFGTGRLRNVGRDLGGAIADFRKGLKGGQPDEAGEQRTSAKDLL' A
#
# COMPACT_ATOMS: atom_id res chain seq x y z
N MET A 1 -22.33 25.88 9.73
CA MET A 1 -22.32 24.71 10.64
C MET A 1 -21.44 23.66 9.98
N LEU A 2 -20.29 23.37 10.59
CA LEU A 2 -19.10 22.83 9.93
C LEU A 2 -19.38 21.52 9.18
N GLY A 3 -19.21 21.57 7.85
CA GLY A 3 -19.46 20.46 6.94
C GLY A 3 -18.50 19.30 7.23
N LEU A 4 -19.06 18.21 7.73
CA LEU A 4 -18.42 16.92 8.03
C LEU A 4 -17.87 16.20 6.78
N ASN A 5 -17.79 16.90 5.65
CA ASN A 5 -17.45 16.35 4.34
C ASN A 5 -16.14 16.95 3.81
N SER A 6 -15.45 17.76 4.61
CA SER A 6 -14.20 18.40 4.19
C SER A 6 -13.04 17.40 4.30
N PHE A 7 -12.41 17.11 3.16
CA PHE A 7 -11.28 16.18 2.99
C PHE A 7 -10.13 16.42 4.00
N SER A 8 -10.01 17.65 4.52
CA SER A 8 -9.08 18.05 5.56
C SER A 8 -9.18 17.21 6.85
N HIS A 9 -10.37 16.75 7.23
CA HIS A 9 -10.55 15.95 8.45
C HIS A 9 -9.88 14.58 8.35
N TRP A 10 -10.04 13.90 7.21
CA TRP A 10 -9.43 12.59 6.96
C TRP A 10 -7.90 12.66 6.99
N ILE A 11 -7.31 13.73 6.47
CA ILE A 11 -5.85 13.95 6.51
C ILE A 11 -5.37 14.11 7.96
N VAL A 12 -6.06 14.90 8.78
CA VAL A 12 -5.68 15.10 10.20
C VAL A 12 -5.75 13.79 10.98
N LEU A 13 -6.78 12.97 10.75
CA LEU A 13 -6.92 11.66 11.38
C LEU A 13 -5.79 10.71 10.95
N LEU A 14 -5.44 10.70 9.66
CA LEU A 14 -4.35 9.87 9.14
C LEU A 14 -3.02 10.20 9.83
N VAL A 15 -2.72 11.50 9.95
CA VAL A 15 -1.51 11.98 10.64
C VAL A 15 -1.52 11.57 12.11
N LEU A 16 -2.65 11.69 12.80
CA LEU A 16 -2.77 11.30 14.21
C LEU A 16 -2.53 9.79 14.41
N VAL A 17 -3.12 8.96 13.56
CA VAL A 17 -2.90 7.50 13.59
C VAL A 17 -1.43 7.17 13.32
N LEU A 18 -0.80 7.81 12.33
CA LEU A 18 0.62 7.62 12.06
C LEU A 18 1.50 8.05 13.26
N LEU A 19 1.11 9.09 13.99
CA LEU A 19 1.84 9.57 15.17
C LEU A 19 1.71 8.61 16.36
N VAL A 20 0.50 8.09 16.62
CA VAL A 20 0.22 7.15 17.72
C VAL A 20 0.88 5.79 17.46
N PHE A 21 0.75 5.27 16.25
CA PHE A 21 1.30 3.96 15.90
C PHE A 21 2.79 4.03 15.52
N GLY A 22 3.27 5.19 15.08
CA GLY A 22 4.58 5.38 14.48
C GLY A 22 4.67 4.79 13.06
N THR A 23 5.54 5.36 12.22
CA THR A 23 5.75 4.91 10.83
C THR A 23 6.41 3.52 10.74
N GLY A 24 7.18 3.12 11.75
CA GLY A 24 7.87 1.82 11.78
C GLY A 24 6.92 0.62 11.89
N ARG A 25 5.93 0.69 12.81
CA ARG A 25 4.93 -0.38 12.99
C ARG A 25 3.98 -0.46 11.80
N LEU A 26 3.54 0.70 11.29
CA LEU A 26 2.66 0.76 10.13
C LEU A 26 3.33 0.20 8.86
N ARG A 27 4.63 0.43 8.67
CA ARG A 27 5.39 -0.18 7.56
C ARG A 27 5.49 -1.70 7.68
N ASN A 28 5.79 -2.21 8.88
CA ASN A 28 5.96 -3.65 9.07
C ASN A 28 4.64 -4.40 8.85
N VAL A 29 3.57 -3.94 9.50
CA VAL A 29 2.22 -4.51 9.34
C VAL A 29 1.67 -4.27 7.92
N GLY A 30 1.91 -3.09 7.35
CA GLY A 30 1.49 -2.76 6.00
C GLY A 30 2.18 -3.59 4.92
N ARG A 31 3.44 -4.01 5.13
CA ARG A 31 4.14 -4.93 4.21
C ARG A 31 3.51 -6.32 4.22
N ASP A 32 3.21 -6.85 5.41
CA ASP A 32 2.64 -8.18 5.56
C ASP A 32 1.19 -8.23 5.04
N LEU A 33 0.37 -7.24 5.41
CA LEU A 33 -1.00 -7.10 4.90
C LEU A 33 -1.02 -6.78 3.40
N GLY A 34 -0.10 -5.93 2.94
CA GLY A 34 0.00 -5.54 1.54
C GLY A 34 0.34 -6.72 0.62
N GLY A 35 1.23 -7.61 1.05
CA GLY A 35 1.55 -8.85 0.32
C GLY A 35 0.33 -9.76 0.19
N ALA A 36 -0.37 -10.03 1.29
CA ALA A 36 -1.57 -10.86 1.30
C ALA A 36 -2.69 -10.28 0.41
N ILE A 37 -2.91 -8.96 0.45
CA ILE A 37 -3.90 -8.28 -0.39
C ILE A 37 -3.48 -8.29 -1.86
N ALA A 38 -2.18 -8.15 -2.15
CA ALA A 38 -1.67 -8.22 -3.51
C ALA A 38 -1.91 -9.61 -4.12
N ASP A 39 -1.62 -10.68 -3.38
CA ASP A 39 -1.85 -12.05 -3.84
C ASP A 39 -3.34 -12.39 -3.93
N PHE A 40 -4.16 -11.87 -3.02
CA PHE A 40 -5.62 -11.95 -3.12
C PHE A 40 -6.14 -11.26 -4.39
N ARG A 41 -5.65 -10.05 -4.71
CA ARG A 41 -6.02 -9.33 -5.94
C ARG A 41 -5.57 -10.08 -7.20
N LYS A 42 -4.40 -10.73 -7.18
CA LYS A 42 -3.93 -11.59 -8.28
C LYS A 42 -4.86 -12.78 -8.48
N GLY A 43 -5.27 -13.45 -7.39
CA GLY A 43 -6.20 -14.58 -7.44
C GLY A 43 -7.59 -14.19 -7.96
N LEU A 44 -8.11 -13.02 -7.55
CA LEU A 44 -9.38 -12.49 -8.07
C LEU A 44 -9.33 -12.08 -9.55
N LYS A 45 -8.15 -11.73 -10.07
CA LYS A 45 -7.91 -11.41 -11.49
C LYS A 45 -7.62 -12.65 -12.35
N GLY A 46 -7.79 -13.86 -11.80
CA GLY A 46 -7.39 -15.14 -12.40
C GLY A 46 -7.84 -15.35 -13.85
N GLY A 47 -6.98 -14.96 -14.80
CA GLY A 47 -7.19 -15.22 -16.22
C GLY A 47 -6.49 -14.27 -17.19
N GLN A 48 -6.04 -13.10 -16.76
CA GLN A 48 -5.23 -12.20 -17.61
C GLN A 48 -3.80 -12.16 -17.09
N PRO A 49 -2.83 -12.72 -17.84
CA PRO A 49 -1.42 -12.66 -17.47
C PRO A 49 -0.92 -11.26 -17.78
N ASP A 50 -0.93 -10.32 -16.83
CA ASP A 50 -0.22 -9.05 -17.02
C ASP A 50 0.44 -8.51 -15.75
N GLU A 51 1.77 -8.44 -15.84
CA GLU A 51 2.58 -7.22 -15.63
C GLU A 51 2.67 -6.60 -14.23
N ALA A 52 2.37 -7.34 -13.17
CA ALA A 52 2.64 -6.88 -11.81
C ALA A 52 3.86 -7.57 -11.20
N GLY A 53 5.08 -7.31 -11.72
CA GLY A 53 6.28 -7.59 -10.94
C GLY A 53 7.65 -7.72 -11.62
N GLU A 54 7.76 -7.81 -12.94
CA GLU A 54 9.06 -8.11 -13.58
C GLU A 54 9.76 -6.90 -14.22
N GLN A 55 9.98 -5.85 -13.43
CA GLN A 55 10.95 -4.81 -13.78
C GLN A 55 11.72 -4.41 -12.55
N ARG A 56 12.76 -5.19 -12.18
CA ARG A 56 13.87 -4.72 -11.31
C ARG A 56 15.07 -5.65 -11.14
N THR A 57 15.20 -6.72 -11.92
CA THR A 57 16.38 -7.61 -11.89
C THR A 57 16.73 -8.12 -13.29
N SER A 58 17.07 -7.20 -14.20
CA SER A 58 17.74 -7.59 -15.46
C SER A 58 18.74 -6.55 -15.98
N ALA A 59 18.88 -5.38 -15.34
CA ALA A 59 19.75 -4.31 -15.82
C ALA A 59 21.06 -4.12 -15.01
N LYS A 60 21.32 -4.96 -13.98
CA LYS A 60 22.52 -4.85 -13.14
C LYS A 60 23.50 -6.04 -13.25
N ASP A 61 23.09 -7.12 -13.91
CA ASP A 61 23.93 -8.32 -14.09
C ASP A 61 24.62 -8.37 -15.48
N LEU A 62 24.50 -7.30 -16.28
CA LEU A 62 25.09 -7.20 -17.62
C LEU A 62 26.09 -6.03 -17.77
N LEU A 63 26.67 -5.55 -16.67
CA LEU A 63 27.81 -4.61 -16.66
C LEU A 63 28.99 -5.20 -15.90
#